data_AF-A0A235J3D7-F1
#
_entry.id   AF-A0A235J3D7-F1
#
_cell.length_a   1.000
_cell.length_b   1.000
_cell.length_c   1.000
_cell.angle_alpha   90.00
_cell.angle_beta   90.00
_cell.angle_gamma   90.00
#
_symmetry.space_group_name_H-M   'P 1'
#
loop_
_entity.id
_entity.type
_entity.pdbx_description
1 polymer ?
#
loop_
_entity_poly.entity_id
_entity_poly.type
_entity_poly.pdbx_seq_one_letter_code
_entity_poly.pdbx_strand_id
1 'polypeptide(L)'
;MKKTIFTTTLVFCSMLVVICSESGKSLSQQNQVNQANTATVTQVNSKSTYSSQVDNTKSIKKASNSTLNKNNKSNEIDNDNPIFGTIKDMQSGDLKCYVTVVDEDGNLHEGVGATFEVCEPEKYVNQKVKMSYELENVNDCQSSEPCGKTVKEWLITNIEIQE
;
A
#
# COMPACT_ATOMS: atom_id res chain seq x y z
N MET A 1 -42.93 -38.87 -7.04
CA MET A 1 -43.12 -37.43 -7.34
C MET A 1 -43.80 -36.76 -6.17
N LYS A 2 -43.06 -36.02 -5.34
CA LYS A 2 -43.62 -35.19 -4.27
C LYS A 2 -42.89 -33.85 -4.34
N LYS A 3 -43.61 -32.83 -4.79
CA LYS A 3 -43.22 -31.42 -4.79
C LYS A 3 -43.73 -30.81 -3.49
N THR A 4 -42.92 -30.02 -2.78
CA THR A 4 -43.37 -28.95 -1.86
C THR A 4 -42.16 -28.04 -1.58
N ILE A 5 -42.06 -26.93 -2.30
CA ILE A 5 -42.37 -25.54 -1.90
C ILE A 5 -41.22 -24.93 -1.06
N PHE A 6 -40.37 -24.16 -1.75
CA PHE A 6 -39.39 -23.25 -1.15
C PHE A 6 -40.09 -21.94 -0.76
N THR A 7 -40.00 -21.56 0.50
CA THR A 7 -40.48 -20.26 1.00
C THR A 7 -39.29 -19.30 1.02
N THR A 8 -39.17 -18.48 -0.01
CA THR A 8 -38.15 -17.42 -0.11
C THR A 8 -38.71 -16.13 0.48
N THR A 9 -38.26 -15.75 1.67
CA THR A 9 -38.55 -14.44 2.26
C THR A 9 -37.60 -13.40 1.67
N LEU A 10 -38.15 -12.55 0.80
CA LEU A 10 -37.42 -11.53 0.05
C LEU A 10 -37.66 -10.19 0.77
N VAL A 11 -36.68 -9.75 1.56
CA VAL A 11 -36.73 -8.47 2.28
C VAL A 11 -36.19 -7.37 1.35
N PHE A 12 -37.12 -6.69 0.68
CA PHE A 12 -36.88 -5.42 -0.02
C PHE A 12 -36.83 -4.28 1.02
N CYS A 13 -35.63 -3.83 1.37
CA CYS A 13 -35.46 -2.51 2.01
C CYS A 13 -35.10 -1.50 0.92
N SER A 14 -36.13 -0.83 0.43
CA SER A 14 -36.07 0.24 -0.55
C SER A 14 -35.89 1.60 0.14
N MET A 15 -35.09 2.45 -0.51
CA MET A 15 -35.09 3.91 -0.48
C MET A 15 -34.56 4.61 0.79
N LEU A 16 -33.44 5.30 0.62
CA LEU A 16 -33.43 6.77 0.57
C LEU A 16 -32.32 7.24 -0.39
N VAL A 17 -32.70 7.48 -1.66
CA VAL A 17 -31.90 8.31 -2.57
C VAL A 17 -32.23 9.77 -2.25
N VAL A 18 -31.25 10.49 -1.72
CA VAL A 18 -31.25 11.95 -1.66
C VAL A 18 -30.83 12.46 -3.04
N ILE A 19 -31.81 12.86 -3.84
CA ILE A 19 -31.60 13.59 -5.09
C ILE A 19 -31.84 15.07 -4.77
N CYS A 20 -30.78 15.86 -4.71
CA CYS A 20 -30.89 17.30 -4.82
C CYS A 20 -30.96 17.67 -6.30
N SER A 21 -32.17 18.01 -6.75
CA SER A 21 -32.43 18.66 -8.01
C SER A 21 -32.24 20.16 -7.84
N GLU A 22 -31.39 20.79 -8.64
CA GLU A 22 -31.54 22.22 -8.91
C GLU A 22 -31.59 22.46 -10.42
N SER A 23 -32.73 23.01 -10.83
CA SER A 23 -33.16 23.27 -12.19
C SER A 23 -32.85 24.72 -12.52
N GLY A 24 -32.12 24.99 -13.61
CA GLY A 24 -31.75 26.38 -13.93
C GLY A 24 -31.27 26.63 -15.36
N LYS A 25 -32.20 26.52 -16.31
CA LYS A 25 -32.22 27.17 -17.65
C LYS A 25 -31.29 26.62 -18.75
N SER A 26 -31.92 25.83 -19.61
CA SER A 26 -31.61 25.76 -21.05
C SER A 26 -31.92 27.10 -21.72
N LEU A 27 -30.95 27.64 -22.46
CA LEU A 27 -31.21 28.48 -23.63
C LEU A 27 -30.19 28.12 -24.71
N SER A 28 -30.67 27.46 -25.76
CA SER A 28 -29.96 27.33 -27.03
C SER A 28 -30.06 28.67 -27.76
N GLN A 29 -28.93 29.31 -28.03
CA GLN A 29 -28.80 30.20 -29.17
C GLN A 29 -27.48 29.93 -29.88
N GLN A 30 -27.66 29.52 -31.13
CA GLN A 30 -26.67 29.38 -32.18
C GLN A 30 -26.26 30.78 -32.66
N ASN A 31 -24.97 31.13 -32.58
CA ASN A 31 -24.24 31.78 -33.67
C ASN A 31 -22.74 31.88 -33.40
N GLN A 32 -21.97 31.62 -34.46
CA GLN A 32 -20.51 31.64 -34.52
C GLN A 32 -19.93 33.06 -34.43
N VAL A 33 -18.70 33.18 -33.93
CA VAL A 33 -17.47 33.56 -34.67
C VAL A 33 -16.42 34.17 -33.71
N ASN A 34 -15.28 33.46 -33.63
CA ASN A 34 -13.89 33.87 -33.44
C ASN A 34 -13.44 34.85 -32.33
N GLN A 35 -12.71 34.23 -31.40
CA GLN A 35 -11.24 34.34 -31.22
C GLN A 35 -10.71 35.32 -30.16
N ALA A 36 -9.83 34.72 -29.36
CA ALA A 36 -8.83 35.26 -28.45
C ALA A 36 -9.35 35.65 -27.05
N ASN A 37 -8.93 34.89 -26.01
CA ASN A 37 -7.99 35.35 -24.97
C ASN A 37 -8.07 34.48 -23.68
N THR A 38 -6.90 34.32 -23.06
CA THR A 38 -6.64 34.20 -21.60
C THR A 38 -6.87 32.86 -20.89
N ALA A 39 -5.86 32.45 -20.13
CA ALA A 39 -6.05 32.02 -18.74
C ALA A 39 -4.77 32.23 -17.92
N THR A 40 -4.71 33.34 -17.19
CA THR A 40 -3.84 33.56 -16.04
C THR A 40 -4.73 33.62 -14.80
N VAL A 41 -4.22 33.06 -13.70
CA VAL A 41 -4.60 33.24 -12.28
C VAL A 41 -5.87 32.54 -11.80
N THR A 42 -5.76 31.70 -10.77
CA THR A 42 -6.37 31.97 -9.45
C THR A 42 -5.74 31.11 -8.35
N GLN A 43 -5.16 31.80 -7.37
CA GLN A 43 -4.78 31.29 -6.06
C GLN A 43 -6.01 30.91 -5.25
N VAL A 44 -5.94 29.81 -4.49
CA VAL A 44 -6.65 29.69 -3.21
C VAL A 44 -5.77 29.00 -2.18
N ASN A 45 -5.66 29.69 -1.05
CA ASN A 45 -4.89 29.43 0.15
C ASN A 45 -5.58 28.36 1.01
N SER A 46 -4.84 27.40 1.55
CA SER A 46 -5.25 26.63 2.73
C SER A 46 -4.02 26.21 3.54
N LYS A 47 -3.78 27.01 4.57
CA LYS A 47 -2.82 26.83 5.65
C LYS A 47 -3.32 25.71 6.58
N SER A 48 -2.53 24.67 6.79
CA SER A 48 -2.53 23.92 8.05
C SER A 48 -1.10 23.71 8.53
N THR A 49 -0.92 24.00 9.80
CA THR A 49 0.35 24.16 10.52
C THR A 49 0.66 22.86 11.24
N TYR A 50 1.83 22.28 11.02
CA TYR A 50 2.41 21.28 11.93
C TYR A 50 3.78 21.79 12.41
N SER A 51 3.89 21.92 13.73
CA SER A 51 5.07 22.39 14.44
C SER A 51 5.99 21.22 14.81
N SER A 52 7.28 21.32 14.44
CA SER A 52 8.52 21.21 15.25
C SER A 52 8.49 20.36 16.55
N GLN A 53 9.50 19.59 16.99
CA GLN A 53 10.96 19.54 16.77
C GLN A 53 11.61 18.45 17.69
N VAL A 54 12.72 17.85 17.24
CA VAL A 54 14.06 17.71 17.92
C VAL A 54 14.34 16.64 19.00
N ASP A 55 15.14 15.67 18.57
CA ASP A 55 16.50 15.26 19.01
C ASP A 55 16.95 14.97 20.47
N ASN A 56 17.82 13.94 20.51
CA ASN A 56 19.17 13.86 21.13
C ASN A 56 19.42 13.06 22.44
N THR A 57 19.89 11.81 22.24
CA THR A 57 21.25 11.26 22.54
C THR A 57 21.83 11.18 23.98
N LYS A 58 22.40 9.98 24.26
CA LYS A 58 23.58 9.57 25.10
C LYS A 58 23.36 9.11 26.56
N SER A 59 23.48 7.80 26.89
CA SER A 59 24.69 6.97 27.23
C SER A 59 24.98 6.90 28.75
N ILE A 60 25.25 5.77 29.43
CA ILE A 60 26.53 5.03 29.50
C ILE A 60 26.41 3.72 30.36
N LYS A 61 26.90 2.58 29.78
CA LYS A 61 27.73 1.43 30.25
C LYS A 61 27.45 0.59 31.53
N LYS A 62 27.57 -0.76 31.37
CA LYS A 62 28.71 -1.64 31.80
C LYS A 62 28.47 -3.11 31.34
N ALA A 63 29.11 -3.57 30.25
CA ALA A 63 30.35 -4.37 30.15
C ALA A 63 30.27 -5.85 30.60
N SER A 64 30.46 -6.78 29.66
CA SER A 64 31.38 -7.91 29.83
C SER A 64 31.83 -8.46 28.48
N ASN A 65 33.09 -8.87 28.43
CA ASN A 65 33.92 -9.07 27.25
C ASN A 65 33.67 -10.41 26.56
N SER A 66 33.79 -10.44 25.24
CA SER A 66 34.47 -11.53 24.56
C SER A 66 35.10 -11.02 23.27
N THR A 67 36.43 -11.03 23.25
CA THR A 67 37.24 -10.88 22.05
C THR A 67 37.24 -12.20 21.30
N LEU A 68 36.77 -12.24 20.06
CA LEU A 68 37.40 -13.10 19.05
C LEU A 68 37.08 -12.62 17.61
N ASN A 69 38.17 -12.42 16.87
CA ASN A 69 38.35 -12.47 15.42
C ASN A 69 37.56 -11.54 14.49
N LYS A 70 38.31 -10.56 13.96
CA LYS A 70 38.17 -10.03 12.59
C LYS A 70 38.01 -11.19 11.62
N ASN A 71 36.90 -11.24 10.90
CA ASN A 71 36.81 -11.75 9.55
C ASN A 71 35.86 -10.82 8.79
N ASN A 72 36.25 -10.47 7.57
CA ASN A 72 35.64 -9.42 6.76
C ASN A 72 34.11 -9.61 6.65
N LYS A 73 33.35 -8.78 7.37
CA LYS A 73 31.90 -8.72 7.26
C LYS A 73 31.59 -8.08 5.91
N SER A 74 31.28 -8.92 4.92
CA SER A 74 30.43 -8.48 3.82
C SER A 74 29.19 -7.88 4.48
N ASN A 75 28.89 -6.61 4.21
CA ASN A 75 27.64 -6.00 4.64
C ASN A 75 26.52 -6.62 3.78
N GLU A 76 26.25 -7.91 3.97
CA GLU A 76 25.06 -8.55 3.43
C GLU A 76 23.87 -8.04 4.25
N ILE A 77 22.87 -7.52 3.53
CA ILE A 77 21.59 -7.13 4.10
C ILE A 77 20.88 -8.45 4.39
N ASP A 78 20.78 -8.81 5.67
CA ASP A 78 20.07 -10.02 6.08
C ASP A 78 18.58 -9.91 5.73
N ASN A 79 17.95 -11.04 5.41
CA ASN A 79 16.53 -11.08 5.06
C ASN A 79 15.75 -11.80 6.17
N ASP A 80 15.23 -11.03 7.11
CA ASP A 80 14.43 -11.53 8.23
C ASP A 80 12.95 -11.78 7.86
N ASN A 81 12.57 -11.64 6.58
CA ASN A 81 11.18 -11.81 6.15
C ASN A 81 10.75 -13.28 6.10
N PRO A 82 9.46 -13.59 6.37
CA PRO A 82 8.97 -14.96 6.34
C PRO A 82 9.01 -15.55 4.92
N ILE A 83 9.54 -16.76 4.77
CA ILE A 83 9.55 -17.49 3.49
C ILE A 83 8.24 -18.25 3.26
N PHE A 84 7.60 -18.72 4.33
CA PHE A 84 6.35 -19.46 4.29
C PHE A 84 5.33 -18.79 5.21
N GLY A 85 4.06 -18.81 4.80
CA GLY A 85 3.00 -18.27 5.63
C GLY A 85 1.65 -18.24 4.91
N THR A 86 0.66 -17.66 5.59
CA THR A 86 -0.64 -17.34 5.01
C THR A 86 -0.76 -15.84 4.84
N ILE A 87 -1.01 -15.39 3.61
CA ILE A 87 -1.26 -13.97 3.34
C ILE A 87 -2.63 -13.62 3.91
N LYS A 88 -2.70 -12.57 4.73
CA LYS A 88 -3.94 -12.06 5.34
C LYS A 88 -4.46 -10.83 4.64
N ASP A 89 -3.57 -10.01 4.10
CA ASP A 89 -3.94 -8.81 3.37
C ASP A 89 -2.87 -8.46 2.34
N MET A 90 -3.30 -7.78 1.28
CA MET A 90 -2.44 -7.28 0.22
C MET A 90 -3.00 -5.98 -0.33
N GLN A 91 -2.18 -4.94 -0.31
CA GLN A 91 -2.55 -3.63 -0.79
C GLN A 91 -1.47 -3.08 -1.71
N SER A 92 -1.87 -2.70 -2.93
CA SER A 92 -1.01 -1.91 -3.80
C SER A 92 -0.82 -0.54 -3.18
N GLY A 93 0.40 -0.26 -2.75
CA GLY A 93 0.78 1.00 -2.18
C GLY A 93 1.40 1.93 -3.20
N ASP A 94 1.91 3.04 -2.68
CA ASP A 94 2.58 4.06 -3.47
C ASP A 94 3.93 3.54 -4.04
N LEU A 95 4.77 2.95 -3.18
CA LEU A 95 6.15 2.60 -3.53
C LEU A 95 6.36 1.13 -3.88
N LYS A 96 5.49 0.27 -3.35
CA LYS A 96 5.50 -1.19 -3.49
C LYS A 96 4.14 -1.74 -3.09
N CYS A 97 3.94 -3.04 -3.27
CA CYS A 97 2.81 -3.74 -2.68
C CYS A 97 3.13 -4.08 -1.22
N TYR A 98 2.20 -3.81 -0.31
CA TYR A 98 2.34 -4.15 1.11
C TYR A 98 1.55 -5.42 1.40
N VAL A 99 2.21 -6.39 2.00
CA VAL A 99 1.66 -7.71 2.30
C VAL A 99 1.63 -7.90 3.81
N THR A 100 0.52 -8.40 4.32
CA THR A 100 0.43 -8.89 5.70
C THR A 100 0.47 -10.41 5.68
N VAL A 101 1.43 -11.00 6.39
CA VAL A 101 1.66 -12.46 6.41
C VAL A 101 1.60 -12.97 7.84
N VAL A 102 0.95 -14.10 8.05
CA VAL A 102 1.12 -14.90 9.27
C VAL A 102 2.05 -16.06 8.93
N ASP A 103 3.21 -16.14 9.57
CA ASP A 103 4.18 -17.20 9.32
C ASP A 103 3.74 -18.57 9.89
N GLU A 104 4.56 -19.60 9.72
CA GLU A 104 4.25 -20.96 10.20
C GLU A 104 4.29 -21.08 11.74
N ASP A 105 5.01 -20.18 12.41
CA ASP A 105 5.07 -20.09 13.88
C ASP A 105 3.87 -19.29 14.45
N GLY A 106 3.06 -18.69 13.58
CA GLY A 106 1.88 -17.89 13.92
C GLY A 106 2.19 -16.42 14.21
N ASN A 107 3.40 -15.92 13.92
CA ASN A 107 3.73 -14.51 14.08
C ASN A 107 3.15 -13.69 12.92
N LEU A 108 2.65 -12.50 13.25
CA LEU A 108 2.13 -11.54 12.29
C LEU A 108 3.26 -10.62 11.80
N HIS A 109 3.43 -10.57 10.48
CA HIS A 109 4.35 -9.68 9.77
C HIS A 109 3.56 -8.71 8.91
N GLU A 110 3.52 -7.45 9.30
CA GLU A 110 2.81 -6.39 8.58
C GLU A 110 3.78 -5.60 7.67
N GLY A 111 3.28 -5.16 6.51
CA GLY A 111 4.04 -4.27 5.63
C GLY A 111 5.22 -4.94 4.92
N VAL A 112 5.21 -6.27 4.80
CA VAL A 112 6.21 -7.00 4.01
C VAL A 112 6.14 -6.50 2.56
N GLY A 113 7.27 -6.07 2.03
CA GLY A 113 7.33 -5.50 0.70
C GLY A 113 7.22 -6.57 -0.39
N ALA A 114 6.42 -6.29 -1.41
CA ALA A 114 6.32 -7.09 -2.61
C ALA A 114 6.40 -6.20 -3.86
N THR A 115 6.90 -6.75 -4.96
CA THR A 115 6.85 -6.02 -6.23
C THR A 115 5.41 -5.88 -6.71
N PHE A 116 5.15 -4.91 -7.57
CA PHE A 116 3.79 -4.66 -8.06
C PHE A 116 3.27 -5.81 -8.93
N GLU A 117 4.16 -6.55 -9.58
CA GLU A 117 3.84 -7.68 -10.47
C GLU A 117 3.15 -8.82 -9.73
N VAL A 118 3.48 -9.03 -8.46
CA VAL A 118 2.85 -10.09 -7.63
C VAL A 118 1.66 -9.57 -6.83
N CYS A 119 1.26 -8.31 -7.00
CA CYS A 119 0.23 -7.66 -6.18
C CYS A 119 -1.21 -8.04 -6.58
N GLU A 120 -1.56 -9.33 -6.47
CA GLU A 120 -2.87 -9.91 -6.83
C GLU A 120 -3.67 -10.38 -5.58
N PRO A 121 -4.34 -9.49 -4.84
CA PRO A 121 -5.02 -9.85 -3.58
C PRO A 121 -6.11 -10.91 -3.77
N GLU A 122 -6.84 -10.88 -4.88
CA GLU A 122 -7.91 -11.84 -5.20
C GLU A 122 -7.41 -13.30 -5.33
N LYS A 123 -6.11 -13.46 -5.62
CA LYS A 123 -5.49 -14.77 -5.83
C LYS A 123 -4.78 -15.28 -4.59
N TYR A 124 -4.19 -14.39 -3.79
CA TYR A 124 -3.24 -14.75 -2.75
C TYR A 124 -3.77 -14.57 -1.32
N VAL A 125 -4.74 -13.68 -1.09
CA VAL A 125 -5.30 -13.47 0.26
C VAL A 125 -5.99 -14.74 0.75
N ASN A 126 -5.69 -15.12 1.99
CA ASN A 126 -6.08 -16.35 2.69
C ASN A 126 -5.46 -17.65 2.14
N GLN A 127 -4.53 -17.58 1.21
CA GLN A 127 -3.81 -18.75 0.71
C GLN A 127 -2.55 -19.00 1.55
N LYS A 128 -2.24 -20.29 1.77
CA LYS A 128 -0.91 -20.70 2.24
C LYS A 128 0.04 -20.61 1.07
N VAL A 129 1.17 -19.92 1.25
CA VAL A 129 2.11 -19.60 0.18
C VAL A 129 3.55 -19.80 0.61
N LYS A 130 4.40 -19.96 -0.40
CA LYS A 130 5.85 -19.80 -0.32
C LYS A 130 6.22 -18.55 -1.11
N MET A 131 6.99 -17.68 -0.49
CA MET A 131 7.44 -16.40 -1.04
C MET A 131 8.93 -16.47 -1.37
N SER A 132 9.31 -15.91 -2.51
CA SER A 132 10.71 -15.71 -2.89
C SER A 132 11.02 -14.22 -2.94
N TYR A 133 12.24 -13.86 -2.53
CA TYR A 133 12.66 -12.48 -2.36
C TYR A 133 13.87 -12.14 -3.22
N GLU A 134 13.89 -10.93 -3.75
CA GLU A 134 15.07 -10.33 -4.39
C GLU A 134 15.34 -8.94 -3.84
N LEU A 135 16.60 -8.50 -3.96
CA LEU A 135 17.03 -7.21 -3.45
C LEU A 135 16.76 -6.13 -4.50
N GLU A 136 15.66 -5.41 -4.31
CA GLU A 136 15.13 -4.44 -5.26
C GLU A 136 15.42 -3.00 -4.86
N ASN A 137 15.42 -2.13 -5.86
CA ASN A 137 15.62 -0.70 -5.71
C ASN A 137 14.27 0.00 -5.48
N VAL A 138 13.99 0.42 -4.24
CA VAL A 138 12.75 1.10 -3.87
C VAL A 138 13.02 2.59 -3.67
N ASN A 139 12.16 3.43 -4.24
CA ASN A 139 12.25 4.88 -4.02
C ASN A 139 11.83 5.23 -2.58
N ASP A 140 12.46 6.25 -2.00
CA ASP A 140 12.13 6.75 -0.65
C ASP A 140 10.83 7.57 -0.62
N CYS A 141 10.30 7.96 -1.79
CA CYS A 141 9.19 8.90 -1.91
C CYS A 141 8.54 8.85 -3.32
N GLN A 142 7.26 9.22 -3.41
CA GLN A 142 6.48 9.35 -4.67
C GLN A 142 6.81 10.56 -5.55
N SER A 143 7.26 11.66 -4.94
CA SER A 143 7.59 12.91 -5.60
C SER A 143 9.06 12.93 -6.04
N SER A 144 9.50 14.02 -6.69
CA SER A 144 10.87 14.22 -7.16
C SER A 144 11.73 15.08 -6.23
N GLU A 145 11.18 15.76 -5.21
CA GLU A 145 11.97 16.64 -4.33
C GLU A 145 11.31 16.87 -2.95
N PRO A 146 12.04 16.73 -1.83
CA PRO A 146 13.46 16.37 -1.70
C PRO A 146 13.70 14.85 -1.80
N CYS A 147 12.91 14.17 -2.63
CA CYS A 147 12.95 12.76 -2.95
C CYS A 147 14.06 12.42 -3.95
N GLY A 148 14.30 11.14 -4.19
CA GLY A 148 15.27 10.68 -5.20
C GLY A 148 16.39 9.81 -4.66
N LYS A 149 16.31 9.39 -3.39
CA LYS A 149 17.12 8.29 -2.88
C LYS A 149 16.43 6.97 -3.18
N THR A 150 17.21 6.01 -3.64
CA THR A 150 16.79 4.63 -3.79
C THR A 150 17.42 3.83 -2.66
N VAL A 151 16.61 3.05 -1.96
CA VAL A 151 17.04 2.13 -0.91
C VAL A 151 16.91 0.72 -1.45
N LYS A 152 17.91 -0.12 -1.16
CA LYS A 152 17.83 -1.54 -1.46
C LYS A 152 17.03 -2.26 -0.39
N GLU A 153 15.99 -2.97 -0.79
CA GLU A 153 15.10 -3.71 0.11
C GLU A 153 14.80 -5.09 -0.47
N TRP A 154 14.63 -6.09 0.40
CA TRP A 154 14.13 -7.40 0.00
C TRP A 154 12.63 -7.30 -0.30
N LEU A 155 12.25 -7.51 -1.56
CA LEU A 155 10.85 -7.54 -1.99
C LEU A 155 10.47 -8.94 -2.46
N ILE A 156 9.23 -9.34 -2.18
CA ILE A 156 8.63 -10.56 -2.73
C ILE A 156 8.50 -10.39 -4.24
N THR A 157 9.20 -11.22 -5.02
CA THR A 157 9.15 -11.25 -6.49
C THR A 157 8.37 -12.44 -7.02
N ASN A 158 8.13 -13.46 -6.20
CA ASN A 158 7.35 -14.63 -6.56
C ASN A 158 6.55 -15.17 -5.39
N ILE A 159 5.31 -15.58 -5.66
CA ILE A 159 4.40 -16.21 -4.71
C ILE A 159 3.88 -17.52 -5.31
N GLU A 160 4.20 -18.63 -4.65
CA GLU A 160 3.75 -19.97 -5.01
C GLU A 160 2.71 -20.45 -3.97
N ILE A 161 1.49 -20.75 -4.42
CA ILE A 161 0.44 -21.32 -3.55
C ILE A 161 0.85 -22.74 -3.18
N GLN A 162 0.79 -23.06 -1.90
CA GLN A 162 1.05 -24.38 -1.35
C GLN A 162 -0.30 -25.08 -1.11
N GLU A 163 -0.49 -26.26 -1.70
CA GLU A 163 -1.69 -27.10 -1.54
C GLU A 163 -1.73 -27.84 -0.19
#